data_AF-A0A7J2KWA7-F1
#
_entry.id   AF-A0A7J2KWA7-F1
#
_cell.length_a   1.000
_cell.length_b   1.000
_cell.length_c   1.000
_cell.angle_alpha   90.00
_cell.angle_beta   90.00
_cell.angle_gamma   90.00
#
_symmetry.space_group_name_H-M   'P 1'
#
loop_
_entity.id
_entity.type
_entity.pdbx_description
1 polymer ?
#
loop_
_entity_poly.entity_id
_entity_poly.type
_entity_poly.pdbx_seq_one_letter_code
_entity_poly.pdbx_strand_id
1 'polypeptide(L)'
;MKALPFSILLLILILSGCLATSENKLNKSSEILQQDKNFMDVFVKGDSAYVTSNWGLYIINLSNEVKPEIIGKFKTPGQAEGIFVRDGIAYIADGLDG
;
A
#
# COMPACT_ATOMS: atom_id res chain seq x y z
N MET A 1 27.24 -5.24 1.11
CA MET A 1 25.97 -4.48 1.14
C MET A 1 25.02 -5.18 0.18
N LYS A 2 23.93 -5.79 0.66
CA LYS A 2 22.94 -6.39 -0.25
C LYS A 2 22.12 -5.25 -0.85
N ALA A 3 22.15 -5.10 -2.16
CA ALA A 3 21.28 -4.16 -2.85
C ALA A 3 19.83 -4.50 -2.54
N LEU A 4 18.99 -3.49 -2.29
CA LEU A 4 17.56 -3.70 -2.18
C LEU A 4 17.05 -4.22 -3.54
N PRO A 5 16.23 -5.29 -3.56
CA PRO A 5 15.67 -5.80 -4.80
C PRO A 5 14.81 -4.72 -5.46
N PHE A 6 14.87 -4.67 -6.79
CA PHE A 6 14.21 -3.63 -7.59
C PHE A 6 12.71 -3.53 -7.32
N SER A 7 12.08 -4.66 -6.96
CA SER A 7 10.68 -4.76 -6.56
C SER A 7 10.31 -3.89 -5.35
N ILE A 8 11.20 -3.76 -4.35
CA ILE A 8 10.97 -2.92 -3.17
C ILE A 8 11.09 -1.43 -3.54
N LEU A 9 12.05 -1.09 -4.40
CA LEU A 9 12.21 0.28 -4.88
C LEU A 9 10.99 0.73 -5.73
N LEU A 10 10.50 -0.15 -6.60
CA LEU A 10 9.32 0.10 -7.42
C LEU A 10 8.05 0.22 -6.57
N LEU A 11 7.88 -0.64 -5.56
CA LEU A 11 6.77 -0.52 -4.61
C LEU A 11 6.81 0.84 -3.89
N ILE A 12 7.96 1.29 -3.38
CA ILE A 12 8.09 2.59 -2.71
C ILE A 12 7.71 3.75 -3.65
N LEU A 13 8.08 3.68 -4.94
CA LEU A 13 7.71 4.70 -5.94
C LEU A 13 6.19 4.73 -6.18
N ILE A 14 5.54 3.56 -6.22
CA ILE A 14 4.08 3.45 -6.37
C ILE A 14 3.37 3.99 -5.12
N LEU A 15 3.88 3.68 -3.92
CA LEU A 15 3.28 4.12 -2.65
C LEU A 15 3.50 5.62 -2.37
N SER A 16 4.62 6.20 -2.80
CA SER A 16 4.93 7.63 -2.60
C SER A 16 4.36 8.57 -3.68
N GLY A 17 3.63 8.04 -4.67
CA GLY A 17 3.09 8.84 -5.78
C GLY A 17 4.14 9.44 -6.71
N CYS A 18 5.41 9.05 -6.58
CA CYS A 18 6.51 9.55 -7.40
C CYS A 18 6.63 8.70 -8.68
N LEU A 19 5.71 8.92 -9.63
CA LEU A 19 5.83 8.69 -11.10
C LEU A 19 4.41 8.56 -11.73
N ALA A 20 3.61 9.63 -11.68
CA ALA A 20 2.56 9.96 -12.66
C ALA A 20 1.82 11.23 -12.23
N THR A 21 2.45 12.40 -12.37
CA THR A 21 1.73 13.69 -12.36
C THR A 21 2.25 14.62 -13.44
N SER A 22 1.88 14.29 -14.67
CA SER A 22 1.47 15.24 -15.70
C SER A 22 0.10 14.69 -16.10
N GLU A 23 -1.05 15.27 -15.77
CA GLU A 23 -1.54 16.54 -16.29
C GLU A 23 -2.62 17.19 -15.37
N ASN A 24 -2.56 18.52 -15.33
CA ASN A 24 -3.58 19.55 -15.06
C ASN A 24 -5.07 19.14 -14.86
N LYS A 25 -5.60 19.50 -13.68
CA LYS A 25 -6.66 20.51 -13.45
C LYS A 25 -7.89 20.46 -14.40
N LEU A 26 -8.85 19.57 -14.16
CA LEU A 26 -10.31 19.76 -14.38
C LEU A 26 -11.10 18.45 -14.14
N ASN A 27 -11.42 18.12 -12.89
CA ASN A 27 -12.51 17.19 -12.58
C ASN A 27 -12.69 17.08 -11.05
N LYS A 28 -13.66 17.83 -10.52
CA LYS A 28 -14.22 17.59 -9.16
C LYS A 28 -14.82 16.18 -8.99
N SER A 29 -14.92 15.41 -10.08
CA SER A 29 -15.29 13.99 -10.11
C SER A 29 -14.10 13.03 -9.97
N SER A 30 -12.85 13.50 -9.98
CA SER A 30 -11.66 12.67 -9.75
C SER A 30 -11.24 12.60 -8.28
N GLU A 31 -11.91 13.32 -7.38
CA GLU A 31 -11.73 13.18 -5.92
C GLU A 31 -12.13 11.80 -5.39
N ILE A 32 -12.99 11.06 -6.10
CA ILE A 32 -13.42 9.71 -5.70
C ILE A 32 -12.33 8.66 -5.97
N LEU A 33 -11.36 8.94 -6.85
CA LEU A 33 -10.28 8.00 -7.20
C LEU A 33 -8.89 8.45 -6.74
N GLN A 34 -8.78 9.64 -6.12
CA GLN A 34 -7.54 10.13 -5.51
C GLN A 34 -7.42 9.84 -4.01
N GLN A 35 -8.44 9.27 -3.39
CA GLN A 35 -8.48 9.05 -1.94
C GLN A 35 -7.44 8.04 -1.40
N ASP A 36 -6.86 7.19 -2.25
CA ASP A 36 -6.05 6.02 -1.85
C ASP A 36 -4.52 6.26 -1.81
N LYS A 37 -4.03 7.49 -1.60
CA LYS A 37 -2.57 7.78 -1.62
C LYS A 37 -1.88 7.96 -0.27
N ASN A 38 -2.57 7.67 0.84
CA ASN A 38 -1.98 7.77 2.17
C ASN A 38 -1.71 6.37 2.72
N PHE A 39 -0.61 5.77 2.26
CA PHE A 39 -0.10 4.54 2.87
C PHE A 39 0.65 4.89 4.16
N MET A 40 0.39 4.13 5.21
CA MET A 40 0.87 4.42 6.57
C MET A 40 2.06 3.55 6.95
N ASP A 41 1.99 2.25 6.68
CA ASP A 41 3.04 1.29 7.00
C ASP A 41 3.06 0.13 5.98
N VAL A 42 4.19 -0.56 5.89
CA VAL A 42 4.40 -1.68 4.99
C VAL A 42 5.17 -2.83 5.64
N PHE A 43 4.62 -4.03 5.52
CA PHE A 43 5.30 -5.28 5.88
C PHE A 43 5.53 -6.12 4.63
N VAL A 44 6.76 -6.58 4.41
CA VAL A 44 7.13 -7.43 3.27
C VAL A 44 7.63 -8.79 3.75
N LYS A 45 7.08 -9.87 3.19
CA LYS A 45 7.52 -11.25 3.43
C LYS A 45 7.48 -12.05 2.14
N GLY A 46 8.66 -12.45 1.66
CA GLY A 46 8.80 -13.09 0.35
C GLY A 46 8.24 -12.20 -0.75
N ASP A 47 7.35 -12.76 -1.57
CA ASP A 47 6.69 -12.07 -2.69
C ASP A 47 5.37 -11.41 -2.29
N SER A 48 5.16 -11.12 -1.01
CA SER A 48 3.94 -10.47 -0.52
C SER A 48 4.28 -9.20 0.24
N ALA A 49 3.62 -8.11 -0.12
CA ALA A 49 3.60 -6.87 0.64
C ALA A 49 2.21 -6.63 1.23
N TYR A 50 2.21 -6.18 2.47
CA TYR A 50 1.02 -5.81 3.23
C TYR A 50 1.15 -4.32 3.53
N VAL A 51 0.25 -3.52 3.00
CA VAL A 51 0.36 -2.06 3.06
C VAL A 51 -0.88 -1.49 3.72
N THR A 52 -0.72 -0.78 4.83
CA THR A 52 -1.83 -0.11 5.51
C THR A 52 -2.05 1.28 4.93
N SER A 53 -3.29 1.76 5.01
CA SER A 53 -3.69 3.09 4.60
C SER A 53 -4.87 3.58 5.44
N ASN A 54 -5.26 4.84 5.23
CA ASN A 54 -6.47 5.41 5.83
C ASN A 54 -7.78 4.65 5.51
N TRP A 55 -7.76 3.71 4.56
CA TRP A 55 -8.92 2.93 4.12
C TRP A 55 -8.81 1.44 4.44
N GLY A 56 -7.72 1.04 5.11
CA GLY A 56 -7.48 -0.33 5.55
C GLY A 56 -6.21 -0.93 4.98
N LEU A 57 -6.24 -2.24 4.71
CA LEU A 57 -5.09 -3.04 4.31
C LEU A 57 -5.15 -3.45 2.84
N TYR A 58 -4.03 -3.31 2.16
CA TYR A 58 -3.76 -3.81 0.82
C TYR A 58 -2.79 -4.97 0.88
N ILE A 59 -3.09 -6.05 0.16
CA ILE A 59 -2.19 -7.19 -0.02
C ILE A 59 -1.75 -7.20 -1.47
N ILE A 60 -0.43 -7.12 -1.69
CA ILE A 60 0.18 -6.97 -3.00
C ILE A 60 1.08 -8.17 -3.26
N ASN A 61 0.86 -8.84 -4.38
CA ASN A 61 1.76 -9.84 -4.93
C ASN A 61 2.92 -9.16 -5.66
N LEU A 62 4.14 -9.50 -5.27
CA LEU A 62 5.40 -9.01 -5.80
C LEU A 62 6.11 -10.06 -6.67
N SER A 63 5.48 -11.21 -6.97
CA SER A 63 6.10 -12.29 -7.76
C SER A 63 6.48 -11.85 -9.18
N ASN A 64 5.81 -10.82 -9.71
CA ASN A 64 6.23 -10.11 -10.91
C ASN A 64 6.82 -8.75 -10.53
N GLU A 65 8.14 -8.64 -10.59
CA GLU A 65 8.87 -7.45 -10.15
C GLU A 65 8.57 -6.19 -10.98
N VAL A 66 8.12 -6.35 -12.23
CA VAL A 66 7.80 -5.24 -13.15
C VAL A 66 6.35 -4.82 -13.01
N LYS A 67 5.49 -5.72 -12.54
CA LYS A 67 4.06 -5.49 -12.42
C LYS A 67 3.53 -6.12 -11.13
N PRO A 68 3.73 -5.46 -9.97
CA PRO A 68 3.05 -5.81 -8.74
C PRO A 68 1.54 -5.78 -8.91
N GLU A 69 0.82 -6.71 -8.27
CA GLU A 69 -0.63 -6.82 -8.38
C GLU A 69 -1.29 -6.79 -7.01
N ILE A 70 -2.32 -5.97 -6.82
CA ILE A 70 -3.14 -5.99 -5.61
C ILE A 70 -4.01 -7.24 -5.66
N ILE A 71 -3.72 -8.21 -4.79
CA ILE A 71 -4.44 -9.48 -4.70
C ILE A 71 -5.46 -9.51 -3.56
N GLY A 72 -5.47 -8.50 -2.70
CA GLY A 72 -6.44 -8.37 -1.62
C GLY A 72 -6.58 -6.94 -1.12
N LYS A 73 -7.79 -6.62 -0.65
CA LYS A 73 -8.11 -5.39 0.08
C LYS A 73 -9.02 -5.73 1.24
N PHE A 74 -8.72 -5.16 2.40
CA PHE A 74 -9.55 -5.30 3.59
C PHE A 74 -9.80 -3.91 4.17
N LYS A 75 -11.07 -3.53 4.26
CA LYS A 75 -11.45 -2.25 4.87
C LYS A 75 -11.44 -2.39 6.38
N THR A 76 -10.68 -1.55 7.06
CA THR A 76 -10.79 -1.39 8.52
C THR A 76 -11.86 -0.35 8.85
N PRO A 77 -12.54 -0.47 10.00
CA PRO A 77 -13.42 0.57 10.52
C PRO A 77 -12.76 1.95 10.60
N GLY A 78 -11.53 1.99 11.11
CA GLY A 78 -10.72 3.19 11.26
C GLY A 78 -9.54 3.28 10.29
N GLN A 79 -8.55 4.10 10.66
CA GLN A 79 -7.32 4.27 9.91
C GLN A 79 -6.33 3.15 10.28
N ALA A 80 -5.92 2.35 9.29
CA ALA A 80 -4.87 1.36 9.51
C ALA A 80 -3.51 2.08 9.56
N GLU A 81 -2.95 2.22 10.76
CA GLU A 81 -1.73 3.01 10.97
C GLU A 81 -0.46 2.16 10.99
N GLY A 82 -0.51 0.98 11.61
CA GLY A 82 0.64 0.09 11.75
C GLY A 82 0.29 -1.35 11.40
N ILE A 83 1.29 -2.13 10.97
CA ILE A 83 1.11 -3.54 10.63
C ILE A 83 2.22 -4.44 11.16
N PHE A 84 1.81 -5.59 11.70
CA PHE A 84 2.69 -6.69 12.03
C PHE A 84 2.11 -8.00 11.50
N VAL A 85 2.91 -8.83 10.82
CA VAL A 85 2.44 -10.13 10.29
C VAL A 85 3.23 -11.27 10.90
N ARG A 86 2.54 -12.23 11.52
CA ARG A 86 3.12 -13.46 12.05
C ARG A 86 2.27 -14.66 11.67
N ASP A 87 2.91 -15.72 11.19
CA ASP A 87 2.26 -16.99 10.86
C ASP A 87 1.04 -16.86 9.92
N GLY A 88 1.08 -15.88 9.01
CA GLY A 88 0.00 -15.62 8.03
C GLY A 88 -1.14 -14.76 8.57
N ILE A 89 -1.05 -14.29 9.82
CA ILE A 89 -2.02 -13.41 10.46
C ILE A 89 -1.44 -11.99 10.48
N ALA A 90 -2.20 -11.03 9.94
CA ALA A 90 -1.88 -9.61 10.01
C ALA A 90 -2.59 -8.97 11.21
N TYR A 91 -1.81 -8.32 12.07
CA TYR A 91 -2.25 -7.49 13.18
C TYR A 91 -2.14 -6.04 12.72
N ILE A 92 -3.25 -5.32 12.72
CA ILE A 92 -3.36 -3.94 12.23
C ILE A 92 -3.74 -3.06 13.42
N ALA A 93 -3.04 -1.94 13.59
CA ALA A 93 -3.47 -0.90 14.53
C ALA A 93 -4.50 -0.01 13.85
N ASP A 94 -5.77 -0.09 14.28
CA ASP A 94 -6.90 0.61 13.65
C ASP A 94 -7.16 1.99 14.28
N GLY A 95 -6.10 2.80 14.36
CA GLY A 95 -6.14 4.21 14.77
C GLY A 95 -7.05 4.50 15.98
N LEU A 96 -8.05 5.36 15.77
CA LEU A 96 -9.00 5.78 16.81
C LEU A 96 -10.05 4.72 17.17
N ASP A 97 -10.22 3.67 16.35
CA ASP A 97 -11.30 2.70 16.48
C ASP A 97 -10.88 1.38 17.15
N GLY A 98 -9.56 1.13 17.30
CA GLY A 98 -8.98 0.09 18.15
C GLY A 98 -8.62 -1.21 17.44
#